data_AF-A0A6I5CHL3-F1
#
_entry.id   AF-A0A6I5CHL3-F1
#
_cell.length_a   1.000
_cell.length_b   1.000
_cell.length_c   1.000
_cell.angle_alpha   90.00
_cell.angle_beta   90.00
_cell.angle_gamma   90.00
#
_symmetry.space_group_name_H-M   'P 1'
#
loop_
_entity.id
_entity.type
_entity.pdbx_description
1 polymer ?
#
loop_
_entity_poly.entity_id
_entity_poly.type
_entity_poly.pdbx_seq_one_letter_code
_entity_poly.pdbx_strand_id
1 'polypeptide(L)'
;MVGTVIEVPAELAATQEKFNGAAGRAFVAGLPGRAARFLAHWDLRLDGPPMYGVCALVLPVVRAGGTPAALKLQPLDEESAGEPDALRAWDGDGAVRLLAHDAPTCTLLLERLDESRTLSDLPDSRAAVEVIGTLLARLTSVPAPAGVRRLGDVARAMLEQVPQALARVPDTADRRLLADCAAAVREVAG
;
A
#
# COMPACT_ATOMS: atom_id res chain seq x y z
N MET A 1 -15.00 24.70 18.25
CA MET A 1 -15.08 23.38 17.59
C MET A 1 -14.17 23.44 16.38
N VAL A 2 -13.03 22.76 16.43
CA VAL A 2 -12.19 22.60 15.23
C VAL A 2 -12.98 21.65 14.33
N GLY A 3 -13.50 22.15 13.22
CA GLY A 3 -14.22 21.32 12.25
C GLY A 3 -13.31 20.19 11.78
N THR A 4 -13.83 18.97 11.74
CA THR A 4 -13.06 17.82 11.26
C THR A 4 -12.72 18.06 9.79
N VAL A 5 -11.43 18.11 9.46
CA VAL A 5 -10.95 18.43 8.11
C VAL A 5 -11.31 17.34 7.09
N ILE A 6 -11.52 16.12 7.57
CA ILE A 6 -11.94 14.94 6.79
C ILE A 6 -12.82 14.04 7.65
N GLU A 7 -13.68 13.26 7.01
CA GLU A 7 -14.34 12.11 7.63
C GLU A 7 -13.52 10.84 7.37
N VAL A 8 -13.25 10.04 8.40
CA VAL A 8 -12.51 8.78 8.23
C VAL A 8 -13.51 7.66 7.93
N PRO A 9 -13.37 6.93 6.80
CA PRO A 9 -14.26 5.83 6.47
C PRO A 9 -14.32 4.75 7.55
N ALA A 10 -15.53 4.31 7.90
CA ALA A 10 -15.76 3.35 8.98
C ALA A 10 -15.11 1.98 8.70
N GLU A 11 -15.09 1.57 7.44
CA GLU A 11 -14.49 0.31 7.01
C GLU A 11 -12.96 0.33 7.13
N LEU A 12 -12.31 1.47 6.85
CA LEU A 12 -10.88 1.65 7.11
C LEU A 12 -10.61 1.54 8.62
N ALA A 13 -11.44 2.20 9.44
CA ALA A 13 -11.30 2.13 10.89
C ALA A 13 -11.43 0.70 11.43
N ALA A 14 -12.45 -0.03 10.97
CA ALA A 14 -12.67 -1.43 11.34
C ALA A 14 -11.52 -2.35 10.89
N THR A 15 -10.99 -2.13 9.68
CA THR A 15 -9.87 -2.89 9.14
C THR A 15 -8.60 -2.66 9.96
N GLN A 16 -8.29 -1.39 10.27
CA GLN A 16 -7.14 -1.04 11.08
C GLN A 16 -7.25 -1.60 12.50
N GLU A 17 -8.43 -1.55 13.12
CA GLU A 17 -8.64 -2.18 14.41
C GLU A 17 -8.47 -3.71 14.35
N LYS A 18 -9.03 -4.36 13.33
CA LYS A 18 -8.95 -5.81 13.17
C LYS A 18 -7.51 -6.31 13.03
N PHE A 19 -6.70 -5.65 12.20
CA PHE A 19 -5.35 -6.14 11.87
C PHE A 19 -4.25 -5.54 12.74
N ASN A 20 -4.43 -4.29 13.22
CA ASN A 20 -3.41 -3.54 13.96
C ASN A 20 -3.82 -3.20 15.40
N GLY A 21 -5.01 -3.60 15.86
CA GLY A 21 -5.46 -3.46 17.24
C GLY A 21 -5.37 -2.02 17.77
N ALA A 22 -4.68 -1.85 18.91
CA ALA A 22 -4.51 -0.54 19.53
C ALA A 22 -3.72 0.45 18.66
N ALA A 23 -2.71 -0.03 17.92
CA ALA A 23 -1.96 0.81 16.99
C ALA A 23 -2.83 1.29 15.82
N GLY A 24 -3.69 0.40 15.29
CA GLY A 24 -4.67 0.76 14.26
C GLY A 24 -5.67 1.82 14.71
N ARG A 25 -6.23 1.66 15.92
CA ARG A 25 -7.12 2.69 16.51
C ARG A 25 -6.40 4.04 16.70
N ALA A 26 -5.16 4.03 17.16
CA ALA A 26 -4.37 5.24 17.35
C ALA A 26 -4.07 5.93 16.00
N PHE A 27 -3.75 5.16 14.97
CA PHE A 27 -3.56 5.66 13.61
C PHE A 27 -4.83 6.34 13.09
N VAL A 28 -5.98 5.67 13.17
CA VAL A 28 -7.30 6.18 12.74
C VAL A 28 -7.65 7.48 13.46
N ALA A 29 -7.47 7.53 14.79
CA ALA A 29 -7.73 8.74 15.58
C ALA A 29 -6.83 9.92 15.19
N GLY A 30 -5.61 9.64 14.72
CA GLY A 30 -4.65 10.66 14.27
C GLY A 30 -4.87 11.18 12.84
N LEU A 31 -5.67 10.50 12.01
CA LEU A 31 -5.82 10.83 10.59
C LEU A 31 -6.31 12.26 10.33
N PRO A 32 -7.36 12.79 11.01
CA PRO A 32 -7.82 14.15 10.77
C PRO A 32 -6.75 15.21 11.03
N GLY A 33 -5.97 15.06 12.11
CA GLY A 33 -4.87 15.96 12.44
C GLY A 33 -3.72 15.87 11.45
N ARG A 34 -3.39 14.64 11.00
CA ARG A 34 -2.36 14.41 9.99
C ARG A 34 -2.77 15.00 8.63
N ALA A 35 -4.01 14.81 8.21
CA ALA A 35 -4.57 15.41 7.00
C ALA A 35 -4.49 16.94 7.05
N ALA A 36 -4.97 17.57 8.14
CA ALA A 36 -4.90 19.02 8.32
C ALA A 36 -3.46 19.55 8.20
N ARG A 37 -2.50 18.86 8.85
CA ARG A 37 -1.08 19.22 8.78
C ARG A 37 -0.56 19.21 7.35
N PHE A 38 -0.76 18.14 6.59
CA PHE A 38 -0.18 18.03 5.24
C PHE A 38 -0.92 18.84 4.19
N LEU A 39 -2.23 19.06 4.35
CA LEU A 39 -2.95 20.01 3.51
C LEU A 39 -2.37 21.43 3.64
N ALA A 40 -2.07 21.86 4.87
CA ALA A 40 -1.43 23.15 5.10
C ALA A 40 0.05 23.17 4.67
N HIS A 41 0.83 22.15 5.05
CA HIS A 41 2.27 22.11 4.82
C HIS A 41 2.65 22.04 3.34
N TRP A 42 1.85 21.37 2.52
CA TRP A 42 2.09 21.21 1.08
C TRP A 42 1.18 22.10 0.21
N ASP A 43 0.45 23.04 0.81
CA ASP A 43 -0.47 23.96 0.14
C ASP A 43 -1.45 23.23 -0.80
N LEU A 44 -2.25 22.34 -0.21
CA LEU A 44 -3.18 21.46 -0.91
C LEU A 44 -4.62 21.79 -0.56
N ARG A 45 -5.49 21.73 -1.56
CA ARG A 45 -6.95 21.80 -1.39
C ARG A 45 -7.56 20.43 -1.67
N LEU A 46 -8.51 20.00 -0.83
CA LEU A 46 -9.29 18.79 -1.09
C LEU A 46 -10.07 18.92 -2.41
N ASP A 47 -10.12 17.81 -3.15
CA ASP A 47 -10.71 17.73 -4.49
C ASP A 47 -11.55 16.47 -4.67
N GLY A 48 -12.37 16.17 -3.65
CA GLY A 48 -13.25 15.02 -3.64
C GLY A 48 -13.39 14.40 -2.24
N PRO A 49 -14.24 13.37 -2.11
CA PRO A 49 -14.36 12.61 -0.88
C PRO A 49 -13.08 11.80 -0.60
N PRO A 50 -12.79 11.48 0.67
CA PRO A 50 -11.74 10.54 1.01
C PRO A 50 -11.98 9.17 0.36
N MET A 51 -10.90 8.58 -0.15
CA MET A 51 -10.83 7.22 -0.66
C MET A 51 -9.99 6.38 0.30
N TYR A 52 -10.11 5.05 0.24
CA TYR A 52 -9.31 4.17 1.08
C TYR A 52 -9.13 2.79 0.45
N GLY A 53 -8.03 2.14 0.83
CA GLY A 53 -7.84 0.71 0.64
C GLY A 53 -7.87 -0.01 1.99
N VAL A 54 -7.26 -1.19 2.07
CA VAL A 54 -7.12 -1.93 3.33
C VAL A 54 -6.25 -1.15 4.35
N CYS A 55 -5.15 -0.57 3.89
CA CYS A 55 -4.10 -0.05 4.78
C CYS A 55 -4.06 1.48 4.90
N ALA A 56 -4.53 2.22 3.90
CA ALA A 56 -4.28 3.65 3.78
C ALA A 56 -5.55 4.45 3.49
N LEU A 57 -5.57 5.69 4.00
CA LEU A 57 -6.49 6.73 3.55
C LEU A 57 -5.83 7.50 2.40
N VAL A 58 -6.59 7.79 1.35
CA VAL A 58 -6.14 8.57 0.20
C VAL A 58 -7.08 9.76 0.03
N LEU A 59 -6.52 10.96 -0.02
CA LEU A 59 -7.27 12.19 -0.23
C LEU A 59 -6.97 12.73 -1.62
N PRO A 60 -7.98 12.80 -2.52
CA PRO A 60 -7.86 13.57 -3.74
C PRO A 60 -7.61 15.04 -3.40
N VAL A 61 -6.57 15.62 -3.99
CA VAL A 61 -6.17 16.99 -3.71
C VAL A 61 -5.73 17.72 -4.97
N VAL A 62 -5.71 19.04 -4.89
CA VAL A 62 -5.15 19.93 -5.91
C VAL A 62 -4.06 20.76 -5.26
N ARG A 63 -2.89 20.82 -5.91
CA ARG A 63 -1.74 21.62 -5.49
C ARG A 63 -1.91 23.09 -5.87
N ALA A 64 -1.08 23.96 -5.29
CA ALA A 64 -0.86 25.29 -5.81
C ALA A 64 -0.61 25.26 -7.34
N GLY A 65 -1.33 26.09 -8.10
CA GLY A 65 -1.27 26.09 -9.56
C GLY A 65 -2.23 25.12 -10.27
N GLY A 66 -3.06 24.37 -9.54
CA GLY A 66 -4.16 23.60 -10.11
C GLY A 66 -3.83 22.16 -10.50
N THR A 67 -2.61 21.68 -10.27
CA THR A 67 -2.22 20.30 -10.59
C THR A 67 -2.89 19.30 -9.64
N PRO A 68 -3.66 18.31 -10.14
CA PRO A 68 -4.22 17.24 -9.31
C PRO A 68 -3.13 16.34 -8.73
N ALA A 69 -3.34 15.88 -7.50
CA ALA A 69 -2.49 14.94 -6.79
C ALA A 69 -3.31 14.06 -5.82
N ALA A 70 -2.68 13.03 -5.27
CA ALA A 70 -3.27 12.15 -4.27
C ALA A 70 -2.41 12.17 -2.99
N LEU A 71 -2.99 12.58 -1.87
CA LEU A 71 -2.35 12.56 -0.57
C LEU A 71 -2.65 11.21 0.12
N LYS A 72 -1.63 10.36 0.24
CA LYS A 72 -1.73 9.03 0.85
C LYS A 72 -1.21 9.07 2.29
N LEU A 73 -2.07 8.65 3.23
CA LEU A 73 -1.82 8.58 4.66
C LEU A 73 -1.91 7.12 5.10
N GLN A 74 -0.79 6.57 5.57
CA GLN A 74 -0.65 5.18 5.96
C GLN A 74 0.14 5.01 7.26
N PRO A 75 0.06 3.85 7.93
CA PRO A 75 1.03 3.47 8.96
C PRO A 75 2.44 3.46 8.39
N LEU A 76 3.44 3.79 9.21
CA LEU A 76 4.83 3.48 8.90
C LEU A 76 5.14 2.12 9.49
N ASP A 77 5.25 1.13 8.63
CA ASP A 77 5.60 -0.23 9.00
C ASP A 77 6.56 -0.84 7.98
N GLU A 78 6.79 -2.12 8.19
CA GLU A 78 7.62 -2.95 7.35
C GLU A 78 7.21 -2.97 5.87
N GLU A 79 5.91 -2.93 5.57
CA GLU A 79 5.38 -2.95 4.21
C GLU A 79 5.46 -1.58 3.53
N SER A 80 5.27 -0.50 4.28
CA SER A 80 5.25 0.85 3.74
C SER A 80 6.63 1.51 3.64
N ALA A 81 7.61 1.11 4.47
CA ALA A 81 8.88 1.81 4.61
C ALA A 81 9.67 1.93 3.30
N GLY A 82 9.59 0.94 2.41
CA GLY A 82 10.28 0.93 1.12
C GLY A 82 9.53 1.60 -0.03
N GLU A 83 8.25 1.96 0.17
CA GLU A 83 7.41 2.51 -0.90
C GLU A 83 7.97 3.80 -1.53
N PRO A 84 8.45 4.80 -0.75
CA PRO A 84 8.98 6.04 -1.34
C PRO A 84 10.19 5.79 -2.24
N ASP A 85 11.06 4.84 -1.87
CA ASP A 85 12.28 4.54 -2.64
C ASP A 85 11.95 3.76 -3.90
N ALA A 86 10.99 2.83 -3.84
CA ALA A 86 10.48 2.14 -5.02
C ALA A 86 9.83 3.11 -6.02
N LEU A 87 8.98 4.03 -5.56
CA LEU A 87 8.34 5.03 -6.41
C LEU A 87 9.35 5.98 -7.06
N ARG A 88 10.43 6.36 -6.35
CA ARG A 88 11.53 7.15 -6.94
C ARG A 88 12.31 6.38 -7.99
N ALA A 89 12.48 5.07 -7.81
CA ALA A 89 13.18 4.23 -8.77
C ALA A 89 12.40 4.05 -10.07
N TRP A 90 11.07 3.94 -9.98
CA TRP A 90 10.19 3.84 -11.15
C TRP A 90 9.95 5.20 -11.82
N ASP A 91 9.91 6.31 -11.07
CA ASP A 91 9.79 7.70 -11.57
C ASP A 91 8.73 7.93 -12.68
N GLY A 92 7.56 7.30 -12.53
CA GLY A 92 6.49 7.41 -13.53
C GLY A 92 6.49 6.33 -14.61
N ASP A 93 7.48 5.44 -14.66
CA ASP A 93 7.51 4.33 -15.62
C ASP A 93 6.72 3.12 -15.09
N GLY A 94 5.44 3.08 -15.44
CA GLY A 94 4.52 2.02 -15.02
C GLY A 94 3.95 2.17 -13.60
N ALA A 95 4.38 3.18 -12.86
CA ALA A 95 3.87 3.55 -11.54
C ALA A 95 3.62 5.06 -11.45
N VAL A 96 2.86 5.51 -10.45
CA VAL A 96 2.69 6.95 -10.17
C VAL A 96 3.99 7.61 -9.75
N ARG A 97 4.18 8.89 -10.08
CA ARG A 97 5.30 9.68 -9.56
C ARG A 97 5.12 10.03 -8.09
N LEU A 98 6.21 9.99 -7.32
CA LEU A 98 6.27 10.56 -5.98
C LEU A 98 6.56 12.07 -6.07
N LEU A 99 5.59 12.89 -5.67
CA LEU A 99 5.69 14.36 -5.73
C LEU A 99 6.28 14.97 -4.46
N ALA A 100 5.96 14.40 -3.29
CA ALA A 100 6.52 14.77 -2.00
C ALA A 100 6.40 13.61 -1.00
N HIS A 101 7.22 13.63 0.05
CA HIS A 101 7.26 12.57 1.06
C HIS A 101 7.69 13.13 2.43
N ASP A 102 6.97 12.75 3.47
CA ASP A 102 7.38 12.91 4.87
C ASP A 102 7.81 11.55 5.44
N ALA A 103 9.12 11.39 5.67
CA ALA A 103 9.71 10.14 6.15
C ALA A 103 9.25 9.73 7.56
N PRO A 104 9.13 10.64 8.55
CA PRO A 104 8.67 10.27 9.89
C PRO A 104 7.28 9.63 9.94
N THR A 105 6.37 9.99 9.03
CA THR A 105 5.00 9.43 9.00
C THR A 105 4.66 8.62 7.75
N CYS A 106 5.65 8.35 6.88
CA CYS A 106 5.46 7.70 5.58
C CYS A 106 4.30 8.30 4.77
N THR A 107 4.13 9.62 4.85
CA THR A 107 3.05 10.32 4.15
C THR A 107 3.52 10.71 2.76
N LEU A 108 2.75 10.37 1.75
CA LEU A 108 3.12 10.54 0.35
C LEU A 108 2.17 11.50 -0.34
N LEU A 109 2.72 12.38 -1.17
CA LEU A 109 1.97 13.09 -2.20
C LEU A 109 2.33 12.47 -3.54
N LEU A 110 1.34 11.94 -4.23
CA LEU A 110 1.50 11.17 -5.46
C LEU A 110 0.85 11.88 -6.64
N GLU A 111 1.34 11.60 -7.83
CA GLU A 111 0.59 11.84 -9.07
C GLU A 111 -0.80 11.20 -8.96
N ARG A 112 -1.85 11.95 -9.34
CA ARG A 112 -3.21 11.43 -9.35
C ARG A 112 -3.49 10.74 -10.67
N LEU A 113 -3.84 9.45 -10.61
CA LEU A 113 -4.40 8.70 -11.73
C LEU A 113 -5.90 8.93 -11.84
N ASP A 114 -6.47 8.50 -12.97
CA ASP A 114 -7.92 8.42 -13.15
C ASP A 114 -8.47 7.17 -12.45
N GLU A 115 -9.05 7.37 -11.27
CA GLU A 115 -9.64 6.30 -10.45
C GLU A 115 -10.83 5.59 -11.12
N SER A 116 -11.43 6.19 -12.16
CA SER A 116 -12.56 5.60 -12.89
C SER A 116 -12.14 4.59 -13.96
N ARG A 117 -10.83 4.45 -14.21
CA ARG A 117 -10.27 3.56 -15.24
C ARG A 117 -9.56 2.36 -14.62
N THR A 118 -10.33 1.51 -13.94
CA THR A 118 -9.80 0.28 -13.36
C THR A 118 -9.70 -0.86 -14.38
N LEU A 119 -8.67 -1.69 -14.24
CA LEU A 119 -8.49 -2.90 -15.04
C LEU A 119 -9.62 -3.92 -14.81
N SER A 120 -10.26 -3.89 -13.64
CA SER A 120 -11.37 -4.78 -13.29
C SER A 120 -12.62 -4.56 -14.14
N ASP A 121 -12.77 -3.38 -14.73
CA ASP A 121 -13.91 -3.04 -15.59
C ASP A 121 -13.68 -3.46 -17.05
N LEU A 122 -12.50 -3.99 -17.38
CA LEU A 122 -12.19 -4.42 -18.73
C LEU A 122 -12.89 -5.76 -19.03
N PRO A 123 -13.80 -5.82 -20.04
CA PRO A 123 -14.57 -7.04 -20.30
C PRO A 123 -13.71 -8.20 -20.80
N ASP A 124 -12.62 -7.90 -21.52
CA ASP A 124 -11.72 -8.90 -22.06
C ASP A 124 -10.60 -9.23 -21.07
N SER A 125 -10.72 -10.38 -20.42
CA SER A 125 -9.71 -10.92 -19.51
C SER A 125 -8.33 -11.09 -20.14
N ARG A 126 -8.25 -11.42 -21.44
CA ARG A 126 -6.96 -11.59 -22.12
C ARG A 126 -6.26 -10.24 -22.27
N ALA A 127 -7.00 -9.23 -22.72
CA ALA A 127 -6.48 -7.86 -22.78
C ALA A 127 -6.05 -7.36 -21.39
N ALA A 128 -6.79 -7.71 -20.33
CA ALA A 128 -6.42 -7.35 -18.96
C ALA A 128 -5.09 -8.00 -18.54
N VAL A 129 -4.90 -9.28 -18.86
CA VAL A 129 -3.65 -10.02 -18.59
C VAL A 129 -2.48 -9.43 -19.38
N GLU A 130 -2.70 -9.01 -20.63
CA GLU A 130 -1.65 -8.37 -21.43
C GLU A 130 -1.21 -7.03 -20.82
N VAL A 131 -2.14 -6.22 -20.30
CA VAL A 131 -1.83 -4.97 -19.60
C VAL A 131 -1.02 -5.24 -18.34
N ILE A 132 -1.48 -6.13 -17.45
CA ILE A 132 -0.77 -6.40 -16.19
C ILE A 132 0.60 -7.05 -16.44
N GLY A 133 0.70 -7.96 -17.42
CA GLY A 133 1.97 -8.59 -17.81
C GLY A 133 2.98 -7.57 -18.32
N THR A 134 2.52 -6.60 -19.13
CA THR A 134 3.37 -5.50 -19.61
C THR A 134 3.85 -4.61 -18.47
N LEU A 135 2.97 -4.27 -17.52
CA LEU A 135 3.35 -3.46 -16.36
C LEU A 135 4.34 -4.21 -15.47
N LEU A 136 4.09 -5.49 -15.16
CA LEU A 136 5.01 -6.31 -14.37
C LEU A 136 6.39 -6.42 -15.02
N ALA A 137 6.46 -6.63 -16.33
CA ALA A 137 7.73 -6.68 -17.06
C ALA A 137 8.51 -5.36 -16.94
N ARG A 138 7.83 -4.22 -17.00
CA ARG A 138 8.47 -2.90 -16.82
C ARG A 138 8.96 -2.70 -15.39
N LEU A 139 8.07 -2.87 -14.41
CA LEU A 139 8.38 -2.62 -13.00
C LEU A 139 9.52 -3.53 -12.48
N THR A 140 9.59 -4.77 -12.97
CA THR A 140 10.62 -5.75 -12.58
C THR A 140 11.93 -5.62 -13.37
N SER A 141 11.97 -4.79 -14.41
CA SER A 141 13.21 -4.48 -15.14
C SER A 141 14.13 -3.51 -14.39
N VAL A 142 13.57 -2.77 -13.41
CA VAL A 142 14.30 -1.80 -12.61
C VAL A 142 14.97 -2.51 -11.41
N PRO A 143 16.30 -2.36 -11.22
CA PRO A 143 16.98 -2.90 -10.05
C PRO A 143 16.39 -2.37 -8.74
N ALA A 144 16.21 -3.24 -7.75
CA ALA A 144 15.71 -2.83 -6.44
C ALA A 144 16.66 -1.82 -5.77
N PRO A 145 16.16 -0.68 -5.25
CA PRO A 145 16.97 0.26 -4.49
C PRO A 145 17.61 -0.36 -3.25
N ALA A 146 18.76 0.17 -2.84
CA ALA A 146 19.41 -0.23 -1.60
C ALA A 146 18.48 0.03 -0.40
N GLY A 147 18.47 -0.91 0.56
CA GLY A 147 17.66 -0.79 1.78
C GLY A 147 16.21 -1.28 1.64
N VAL A 148 15.72 -1.57 0.44
CA VAL A 148 14.40 -2.20 0.26
C VAL A 148 14.48 -3.67 0.64
N ARG A 149 13.46 -4.16 1.38
CA ARG A 149 13.34 -5.57 1.75
C ARG A 149 13.37 -6.46 0.50
N ARG A 150 14.02 -7.61 0.57
CA ARG A 150 14.04 -8.58 -0.53
C ARG A 150 13.02 -9.67 -0.30
N LEU A 151 12.29 -10.01 -1.35
CA LEU A 151 11.30 -11.10 -1.31
C LEU A 151 11.94 -12.43 -0.88
N GLY A 152 13.17 -12.72 -1.31
CA GLY A 152 13.89 -13.94 -0.89
C GLY A 152 14.18 -14.00 0.61
N ASP A 153 14.45 -12.86 1.25
CA ASP A 153 14.68 -12.82 2.70
C ASP A 153 13.36 -12.99 3.48
N VAL A 154 12.27 -12.40 2.97
CA VAL A 154 10.92 -12.62 3.50
C VAL A 154 10.49 -14.09 3.36
N ALA A 155 10.68 -14.68 2.18
CA ALA A 155 10.36 -16.09 1.93
C ALA A 155 11.12 -17.02 2.87
N ARG A 156 12.42 -16.77 3.09
CA ARG A 156 13.23 -17.55 4.04
C ARG A 156 12.68 -17.44 5.47
N ALA A 157 12.38 -16.24 5.94
CA ALA A 157 11.79 -16.03 7.25
C ALA A 157 10.42 -16.72 7.40
N MET A 158 9.57 -16.69 6.36
CA MET A 158 8.31 -17.43 6.35
C MET A 158 8.54 -18.95 6.46
N LEU A 159 9.52 -19.49 5.74
CA LEU A 159 9.86 -20.91 5.77
C LEU A 159 10.39 -21.37 7.13
N GLU A 160 11.15 -20.53 7.82
CA GLU A 160 11.65 -20.80 9.18
C GLU A 160 10.50 -20.92 10.21
N GLN A 161 9.36 -20.25 9.97
CA GLN A 161 8.18 -20.29 10.83
C GLN A 161 7.24 -21.47 10.55
N VAL A 162 7.42 -22.18 9.44
CA VAL A 162 6.54 -23.28 9.01
C VAL A 162 6.38 -24.37 10.07
N PRO A 163 7.44 -24.87 10.75
CA PRO A 163 7.29 -25.91 11.77
C PRO A 163 6.35 -25.50 12.92
N GLN A 164 6.48 -24.27 13.42
CA GLN A 164 5.64 -23.75 14.49
C GLN A 164 4.22 -23.50 14.00
N ALA A 165 4.05 -23.04 12.76
CA ALA A 165 2.74 -22.83 12.16
C ALA A 165 1.98 -24.17 12.00
N LEU A 166 2.62 -25.20 11.44
CA LEU A 166 2.02 -26.54 11.28
C LEU A 166 1.56 -27.15 12.61
N ALA A 167 2.31 -26.93 13.69
CA ALA A 167 1.95 -27.41 15.03
C ALA A 167 0.69 -26.73 15.59
N ARG A 168 0.36 -25.52 15.12
CA ARG A 168 -0.79 -24.73 15.57
C ARG A 168 -2.05 -24.94 14.74
N VAL A 169 -1.95 -25.62 13.60
CA VAL A 169 -3.09 -25.88 12.70
C VAL A 169 -3.71 -27.23 13.05
N PRO A 170 -4.84 -27.29 13.77
CA PRO A 170 -5.43 -28.55 14.23
C PRO A 170 -6.02 -29.35 13.08
N ASP A 171 -6.62 -28.68 12.10
CA ASP A 171 -7.23 -29.33 10.95
C ASP A 171 -6.17 -29.99 10.05
N THR A 172 -6.43 -31.24 9.65
CA THR A 172 -5.45 -32.03 8.90
C THR A 172 -5.36 -31.61 7.43
N ALA A 173 -6.47 -31.15 6.83
CA ALA A 173 -6.47 -30.70 5.44
C ALA A 173 -5.74 -29.35 5.32
N ASP A 174 -6.04 -28.40 6.20
CA ASP A 174 -5.36 -27.11 6.25
C ASP A 174 -3.86 -27.25 6.53
N ARG A 175 -3.49 -28.17 7.43
CA ARG A 175 -2.08 -28.46 7.73
C ARG A 175 -1.34 -29.02 6.51
N ARG A 176 -2.00 -29.90 5.73
CA ARG A 176 -1.43 -30.43 4.47
C ARG A 176 -1.27 -29.31 3.44
N LEU A 177 -2.32 -28.50 3.25
CA LEU A 177 -2.27 -27.34 2.35
C LEU A 177 -1.12 -26.38 2.71
N LEU A 178 -0.95 -26.05 3.99
CA LEU A 178 0.14 -25.21 4.45
C LEU A 178 1.52 -25.84 4.17
N ALA A 179 1.66 -27.15 4.36
CA ALA A 179 2.90 -27.86 4.04
C ALA A 179 3.21 -27.84 2.54
N ASP A 180 2.19 -28.01 1.69
CA ASP A 180 2.32 -27.96 0.22
C ASP A 180 2.70 -26.55 -0.25
N CYS A 181 2.06 -25.50 0.30
CA CYS A 181 2.45 -24.12 0.04
C CYS A 181 3.91 -23.85 0.45
N ALA A 182 4.33 -24.34 1.63
CA ALA A 182 5.71 -24.19 2.07
C ALA A 182 6.70 -24.94 1.16
N ALA A 183 6.33 -26.11 0.63
CA ALA A 183 7.14 -26.82 -0.35
C ALA A 183 7.28 -26.03 -1.66
N ALA A 184 6.20 -25.48 -2.19
CA ALA A 184 6.22 -24.64 -3.39
C ALA A 184 7.09 -23.38 -3.19
N VAL A 185 7.01 -22.73 -2.02
CA VAL A 185 7.85 -21.57 -1.70
C VAL A 185 9.33 -21.95 -1.65
N ARG A 186 9.70 -23.12 -1.11
CA ARG A 186 11.10 -23.60 -1.12
C ARG A 186 11.61 -23.80 -2.55
N GLU A 187 10.79 -24.35 -3.44
CA GLU A 187 11.19 -24.58 -4.82
C GLU A 187 11.57 -23.28 -5.55
N VAL A 188 10.80 -22.21 -5.35
CA VAL A 188 11.01 -20.93 -6.04
C VAL A 188 12.02 -20.02 -5.34
N ALA A 189 12.25 -20.20 -4.04
CA ALA A 189 13.16 -19.35 -3.26
C ALA A 189 14.65 -19.72 -3.45
N GLY A 190 14.95 -20.89 -4.03
CA GLY A 190 16.31 -21.43 -4.17
C GLY A 190 16.89 -21.93 -2.84
#